data_AF-A0A2T7PTK7-F1
#
_entry.id   AF-A0A2T7PTK7-F1
#
_cell.length_a   1.000
_cell.length_b   1.000
_cell.length_c   1.000
_cell.angle_alpha   90.00
_cell.angle_beta   90.00
_cell.angle_gamma   90.00
#
_symmetry.space_group_name_H-M   'P 1'
#
loop_
_entity.id
_entity.type
_entity.pdbx_description
1 polymer ?
#
loop_
_entity_poly.entity_id
_entity_poly.type
_entity_poly.pdbx_seq_one_letter_code
_entity_poly.pdbx_strand_id
1 'polypeptide(L)'
;MSCIRRAKTAMAILKAIVSRVLFALHGFICIWRVTVVKGQPLYWCLTGTFPVMVIETVFTIRRKKGGEWKWVCPSVLLYLGTAVPAIWFLELDLMAGRMVQSTHDLKNSTREDSISVLTDQLKISLGREEWCKILEQMLLLILIIGRWLLPKGEITREQLSQLLLVYIGMAADIIELFEAFKARLF
;
A
#
# COMPACT_ATOMS: atom_id res chain seq x y z
N MET A 1 -29.75 -27.41 -1.20
CA MET A 1 -28.43 -27.30 -0.53
C MET A 1 -27.26 -27.00 -1.49
N SER A 2 -27.35 -27.31 -2.80
CA SER A 2 -26.28 -27.07 -3.80
C SER A 2 -26.12 -25.60 -4.23
N CYS A 3 -27.21 -24.85 -4.44
CA CYS A 3 -27.13 -23.44 -4.86
C CYS A 3 -26.48 -22.51 -3.82
N ILE A 4 -26.80 -22.71 -2.53
CA ILE A 4 -26.22 -21.93 -1.42
C ILE A 4 -24.71 -22.16 -1.34
N ARG A 5 -24.26 -23.42 -1.53
CA ARG A 5 -22.83 -23.76 -1.50
C ARG A 5 -22.07 -23.13 -2.67
N ARG A 6 -22.66 -23.13 -3.87
CA ARG A 6 -22.10 -22.46 -5.07
C ARG A 6 -22.01 -20.95 -4.89
N ALA A 7 -23.05 -20.31 -4.34
CA ALA A 7 -23.06 -18.87 -4.06
C ALA A 7 -21.97 -18.47 -3.04
N LYS A 8 -21.79 -19.25 -1.96
CA LYS A 8 -20.72 -19.02 -0.97
C LYS A 8 -19.33 -19.10 -1.60
N THR A 9 -19.07 -20.11 -2.44
CA THR A 9 -17.78 -20.23 -3.15
C THR A 9 -17.57 -19.09 -4.14
N ALA A 10 -18.60 -18.68 -4.88
CA ALA A 10 -18.52 -17.56 -5.82
C ALA A 10 -18.17 -16.24 -5.10
N MET A 11 -18.80 -15.96 -3.95
CA MET A 11 -18.46 -14.78 -3.14
C MET A 11 -17.03 -14.83 -2.61
N ALA A 12 -16.55 -15.99 -2.17
CA ALA A 12 -15.16 -16.14 -1.70
C ALA A 12 -14.15 -15.88 -2.84
N ILE A 13 -14.43 -16.41 -4.04
CA ILE A 13 -13.60 -16.18 -5.22
C ILE A 13 -13.64 -14.70 -5.63
N LEU A 14 -14.82 -14.07 -5.65
CA LEU A 14 -14.96 -12.65 -5.98
C LEU A 14 -14.13 -11.78 -5.03
N LYS A 15 -14.27 -12.00 -3.72
CA LYS A 15 -13.48 -11.29 -2.71
C LYS A 15 -11.98 -11.50 -2.91
N ALA A 16 -11.56 -12.74 -3.15
CA ALA A 16 -10.15 -13.07 -3.40
C ALA A 16 -9.57 -12.40 -4.67
N ILE A 17 -10.39 -12.20 -5.72
CA ILE A 17 -9.98 -11.49 -6.94
C ILE A 17 -9.88 -9.99 -6.67
N VAL A 18 -10.90 -9.40 -6.02
CA VAL A 18 -10.95 -7.96 -5.74
C VAL A 18 -9.75 -7.53 -4.89
N SER A 19 -9.33 -8.31 -3.89
CA SER A 19 -8.15 -7.97 -3.07
C SER A 19 -6.86 -7.92 -3.90
N ARG A 20 -6.71 -8.85 -4.84
CA ARG A 20 -5.53 -8.94 -5.71
C ARG A 20 -5.48 -7.84 -6.76
N VAL A 21 -6.62 -7.47 -7.33
CA VAL A 21 -6.72 -6.32 -8.24
C VAL A 21 -6.32 -5.04 -7.50
N LEU A 22 -6.79 -4.88 -6.26
CA LEU A 22 -6.49 -3.72 -5.44
C LEU A 22 -4.98 -3.63 -5.09
N PHE A 23 -4.33 -4.75 -4.74
CA PHE A 23 -2.87 -4.82 -4.57
C PHE A 23 -2.11 -4.52 -5.87
N ALA A 24 -2.57 -5.04 -7.01
CA ALA A 24 -1.91 -4.83 -8.30
C ALA A 24 -1.97 -3.36 -8.73
N LEU A 25 -3.15 -2.74 -8.59
CA LEU A 25 -3.37 -1.34 -8.96
C LEU A 25 -2.50 -0.40 -8.13
N HIS A 26 -2.50 -0.54 -6.80
CA HIS A 26 -1.67 0.33 -5.96
C HIS A 26 -0.18 0.07 -6.15
N GLY A 27 0.24 -1.20 -6.23
CA GLY A 27 1.63 -1.54 -6.55
C GLY A 27 2.08 -0.92 -7.88
N PHE A 28 1.19 -0.90 -8.89
CA PHE A 28 1.49 -0.27 -10.18
C PHE A 28 1.61 1.25 -10.05
N ILE A 29 0.72 1.89 -9.30
CA ILE A 29 0.80 3.34 -9.03
C ILE A 29 2.12 3.69 -8.31
N CYS A 30 2.55 2.89 -7.34
CA CYS A 30 3.84 3.07 -6.66
C CYS A 30 5.03 2.99 -7.64
N ILE A 31 5.09 1.96 -8.49
CA ILE A 31 6.18 1.80 -9.48
C ILE A 31 6.15 2.93 -10.52
N TRP A 32 4.96 3.25 -11.04
CA TRP A 32 4.80 4.37 -11.98
C TRP A 32 5.31 5.67 -11.36
N ARG A 33 4.97 5.95 -10.10
CA ARG A 33 5.45 7.16 -9.43
C ARG A 33 6.97 7.17 -9.27
N VAL A 34 7.58 6.05 -8.85
CA VAL A 34 9.05 5.92 -8.73
C VAL A 34 9.74 6.17 -10.06
N THR A 35 9.25 5.55 -11.14
CA THR A 35 9.86 5.67 -12.47
C THR A 35 9.77 7.09 -13.01
N VAL A 36 8.66 7.79 -12.76
CA VAL A 36 8.51 9.23 -13.11
C VAL A 36 9.46 10.12 -12.30
N VAL A 37 9.62 9.87 -11.00
CA VAL A 37 10.47 10.71 -10.13
C VAL A 37 11.95 10.48 -10.39
N LYS A 38 12.37 9.21 -10.54
CA LYS A 38 13.78 8.86 -10.74
C LYS A 38 14.24 8.99 -12.19
N GLY A 39 13.33 8.91 -13.17
CA GLY A 39 13.64 9.03 -14.60
C GLY A 39 14.51 7.89 -15.17
N GLN A 40 14.80 6.85 -14.39
CA GLN A 40 15.64 5.73 -14.81
C GLN A 40 14.81 4.48 -15.12
N PRO A 41 15.12 3.75 -16.21
CA PRO A 41 14.35 2.58 -16.60
C PRO A 41 14.53 1.39 -15.66
N LEU A 42 15.60 1.36 -14.85
CA LEU A 42 15.92 0.26 -13.92
C LEU A 42 14.76 -0.06 -12.96
N TYR A 43 14.02 0.97 -12.52
CA TYR A 43 12.93 0.81 -11.57
C TYR A 43 11.71 0.05 -12.13
N TRP A 44 11.61 -0.10 -13.46
CA TRP A 44 10.61 -0.98 -14.06
C TRP A 44 10.82 -2.46 -13.73
N CYS A 45 12.01 -2.86 -13.27
CA CYS A 45 12.28 -4.22 -12.79
C CYS A 45 11.32 -4.65 -11.66
N LEU A 46 10.86 -3.69 -10.84
CA LEU A 46 9.86 -3.93 -9.78
C LEU A 46 8.51 -4.47 -10.31
N THR A 47 8.20 -4.31 -11.60
CA THR A 47 7.00 -4.91 -12.21
C THR A 47 7.08 -6.43 -12.33
N GLY A 48 8.27 -7.02 -12.17
CA GLY A 48 8.50 -8.46 -12.19
C GLY A 48 7.70 -9.23 -11.14
N THR A 49 7.20 -8.56 -10.10
CA THR A 49 6.33 -9.16 -9.09
C THR A 49 4.90 -9.42 -9.59
N PHE A 50 4.39 -8.69 -10.59
CA PHE A 50 3.01 -8.88 -11.07
C PHE A 50 2.77 -10.25 -11.71
N PRO A 51 3.64 -10.77 -12.61
CA PRO A 51 3.53 -12.13 -13.10
C PRO A 51 3.51 -13.16 -11.96
N VAL A 52 4.35 -13.00 -10.94
CA VAL A 52 4.38 -13.89 -9.76
C VAL A 52 3.06 -13.83 -9.00
N MET A 53 2.47 -12.64 -8.86
CA MET A 53 1.17 -12.44 -8.22
C MET A 53 0.02 -13.10 -9.00
N VAL A 54 0.05 -13.05 -10.35
CA VAL A 54 -0.91 -13.76 -11.20
C VAL A 54 -0.77 -15.28 -11.05
N ILE A 55 0.46 -15.80 -11.04
CA ILE A 55 0.72 -17.23 -10.84
C ILE A 55 0.19 -17.70 -9.48
N GLU A 56 0.47 -16.95 -8.40
CA GLU A 56 -0.07 -17.19 -7.06
C GLU A 56 -1.60 -17.24 -7.09
N THR A 57 -2.24 -16.29 -7.77
CA THR A 57 -3.69 -16.19 -7.88
C THR A 57 -4.29 -17.43 -8.54
N VAL A 58 -3.71 -17.84 -9.67
CA VAL A 58 -4.15 -19.03 -10.40
C VAL A 58 -3.97 -20.29 -9.53
N PHE A 59 -2.85 -20.40 -8.82
CA PHE A 59 -2.58 -21.51 -7.91
C PHE A 59 -3.60 -21.56 -6.76
N THR A 60 -3.90 -20.42 -6.13
CA THR A 60 -4.87 -20.31 -5.03
C THR A 60 -6.29 -20.65 -5.46
N ILE A 61 -6.72 -20.22 -6.66
CA ILE A 61 -8.02 -20.59 -7.22
C ILE A 61 -8.08 -22.10 -7.48
N ARG A 62 -7.06 -22.68 -8.15
CA ARG A 62 -7.06 -24.10 -8.52
C ARG A 62 -6.95 -25.06 -7.33
N ARG A 63 -6.08 -24.78 -6.37
CA ARG A 63 -5.81 -25.70 -5.26
C ARG A 63 -6.76 -25.52 -4.06
N LYS A 64 -7.23 -24.31 -3.78
CA LYS A 64 -8.00 -24.02 -2.55
C LYS A 64 -9.41 -23.50 -2.76
N LYS A 65 -9.91 -23.41 -4.00
CA LYS A 65 -11.24 -22.85 -4.33
C LYS A 65 -11.47 -21.47 -3.67
N GLY A 66 -10.40 -20.68 -3.53
CA GLY A 66 -10.43 -19.35 -2.89
C GLY A 66 -10.03 -19.30 -1.41
N GLY A 67 -9.73 -20.42 -0.74
CA GLY A 67 -9.20 -20.40 0.63
C GLY A 67 -7.74 -19.96 0.71
N GLU A 68 -7.34 -19.34 1.82
CA GLU A 68 -5.96 -18.87 2.04
C GLU A 68 -5.08 -19.86 2.81
N TRP A 69 -3.79 -19.55 2.92
CA TRP A 69 -2.85 -20.27 3.78
C TRP A 69 -2.92 -19.74 5.21
N LYS A 70 -2.90 -20.65 6.20
CA LYS A 70 -3.18 -20.31 7.61
C LYS A 70 -2.13 -19.39 8.27
N TRP A 71 -0.93 -19.31 7.71
CA TRP A 71 0.23 -18.68 8.37
C TRP A 71 0.89 -17.55 7.58
N VAL A 72 0.73 -17.55 6.25
CA VAL A 72 1.32 -16.54 5.36
C VAL A 72 0.30 -16.23 4.29
N CYS A 73 -0.08 -14.96 4.11
CA CYS A 73 -0.87 -14.53 2.96
C CYS A 73 0.09 -14.22 1.81
N PRO A 74 0.26 -15.11 0.82
CA PRO A 74 1.33 -14.97 -0.17
C PRO A 74 1.15 -13.71 -1.02
N SER A 75 -0.10 -13.32 -1.30
CA SER A 75 -0.44 -12.10 -2.02
C SER A 75 -0.04 -10.82 -1.26
N VAL A 76 -0.18 -10.81 0.07
CA VAL A 76 0.23 -9.66 0.89
C VAL A 76 1.76 -9.52 0.89
N LEU A 77 2.50 -10.63 0.99
CA LEU A 77 3.97 -10.58 0.93
C LEU A 77 4.48 -10.09 -0.43
N LEU A 78 3.92 -10.58 -1.53
CA LEU A 78 4.30 -10.12 -2.87
C LEU A 78 3.97 -8.63 -3.08
N TYR A 79 2.85 -8.18 -2.52
CA TYR A 79 2.48 -6.77 -2.52
C TYR A 79 3.45 -5.91 -1.70
N LEU A 80 3.78 -6.30 -0.46
CA LEU A 80 4.79 -5.58 0.35
C LEU A 80 6.14 -5.54 -0.35
N GLY A 81 6.59 -6.66 -0.92
CA GLY A 81 7.83 -6.75 -1.67
C GLY A 81 7.87 -5.88 -2.93
N THR A 82 6.72 -5.34 -3.36
CA THR A 82 6.63 -4.40 -4.48
C THR A 82 6.46 -2.96 -4.00
N ALA A 83 5.49 -2.72 -3.12
CA ALA A 83 5.11 -1.37 -2.69
C ALA A 83 6.12 -0.74 -1.73
N VAL A 84 6.66 -1.51 -0.77
CA VAL A 84 7.64 -1.01 0.21
C VAL A 84 8.92 -0.51 -0.46
N PRO A 85 9.63 -1.28 -1.31
CA PRO A 85 10.82 -0.77 -1.97
C PRO A 85 10.52 0.41 -2.89
N ALA A 86 9.35 0.43 -3.56
CA ALA A 86 8.95 1.57 -4.37
C ALA A 86 8.77 2.85 -3.54
N ILE A 87 8.03 2.78 -2.43
CA ILE A 87 7.83 3.91 -1.52
C ILE A 87 9.16 4.37 -0.92
N TRP A 88 10.02 3.42 -0.52
CA TRP A 88 11.33 3.74 0.04
C TRP A 88 12.22 4.52 -0.94
N PHE A 89 12.21 4.16 -2.23
CA PHE A 89 12.95 4.92 -3.24
C PHE A 89 12.45 6.37 -3.41
N LEU A 90 11.14 6.61 -3.26
CA LEU A 90 10.57 7.97 -3.26
C LEU A 90 10.99 8.75 -2.02
N GLU A 91 11.01 8.09 -0.87
CA GLU A 91 11.40 8.71 0.40
C GLU A 91 12.88 9.10 0.41
N LEU A 92 13.76 8.23 -0.09
CA LEU A 92 15.18 8.54 -0.24
C LEU A 92 15.43 9.75 -1.17
N ASP A 93 14.65 9.86 -2.26
CA ASP A 93 14.71 11.01 -3.15
C ASP A 93 14.33 12.31 -2.43
N LEU A 94 13.27 12.23 -1.62
CA LEU A 94 12.78 13.35 -0.84
C LEU A 94 13.80 13.81 0.21
N MET A 95 14.40 12.86 0.93
CA MET A 95 15.44 13.14 1.92
C MET A 95 16.67 13.80 1.28
N ALA A 96 17.11 13.31 0.12
CA ALA A 96 18.23 13.89 -0.61
C ALA A 96 17.94 15.35 -1.03
N GLY A 97 16.72 15.63 -1.51
CA GLY A 97 16.29 16.99 -1.83
C GLY A 97 16.33 17.94 -0.64
N ARG A 98 15.87 17.49 0.54
CA ARG A 98 15.89 18.29 1.78
C ARG A 98 17.30 18.61 2.25
N MET A 99 18.23 17.66 2.17
CA MET A 99 19.63 17.89 2.55
C MET A 99 20.32 18.95 1.67
N VAL A 100 20.05 18.94 0.36
CA VAL A 100 20.59 19.94 -0.57
C VAL A 100 20.03 21.34 -0.26
N GLN A 101 18.72 21.42 -0.01
CA GLN A 101 18.07 22.69 0.35
C GLN A 101 18.64 23.28 1.64
N SER A 102 18.73 22.49 2.71
CA SER A 102 19.28 22.94 3.99
C SER A 102 20.74 23.42 3.88
N THR A 103 21.53 22.80 2.99
CA THR A 103 22.90 23.25 2.70
C THR A 103 22.92 24.61 2.00
N HIS A 104 21.98 24.84 1.08
CA HIS A 104 21.85 26.11 0.37
C HIS A 104 21.40 27.24 1.31
N ASP A 105 20.46 26.97 2.22
CA ASP A 105 19.96 27.95 3.20
C ASP A 105 21.06 28.38 4.20
N LEU A 106 21.92 27.45 4.61
CA LEU A 106 23.09 27.76 5.45
C LEU A 106 24.11 28.65 4.72
N LYS A 107 24.30 28.41 3.41
CA LYS A 107 25.23 29.19 2.57
C LYS A 107 24.67 30.56 2.20
N ASN A 108 23.35 30.69 2.08
CA ASN A 108 22.68 31.95 1.77
C ASN A 108 22.46 32.84 3.01
N SER A 109 22.50 32.28 4.22
CA SER A 109 22.52 33.06 5.48
C SER A 109 23.77 33.94 5.66
N THR A 110 24.71 33.94 4.71
CA THR A 110 25.85 34.88 4.66
C THR A 110 25.67 36.01 3.64
N ARG A 111 24.57 36.05 2.88
CA ARG A 111 24.24 37.13 1.92
C ARG A 111 22.74 37.40 1.95
N GLU A 112 22.34 38.51 2.57
CA GLU A 112 20.97 39.02 2.46
C GLU A 112 20.57 39.20 0.98
N ASP A 113 19.44 38.62 0.54
CA ASP A 113 18.46 39.32 -0.31
C ASP A 113 17.14 38.52 -0.52
N SER A 114 16.21 38.72 0.41
CA SER A 114 14.83 39.23 0.27
C SER A 114 13.99 39.12 -1.03
N ILE A 115 14.27 38.30 -2.06
CA ILE A 115 13.42 38.25 -3.28
C ILE A 115 13.23 36.84 -3.88
N SER A 116 13.01 35.80 -3.07
CA SER A 116 12.64 34.46 -3.59
C SER A 116 11.43 33.81 -2.91
N VAL A 117 10.89 34.41 -1.86
CA VAL A 117 9.87 33.80 -0.99
C VAL A 117 8.47 33.72 -1.65
N LEU A 118 8.24 34.46 -2.74
CA LEU A 118 6.91 34.55 -3.36
C LEU A 118 6.65 33.54 -4.49
N THR A 119 7.66 32.82 -4.98
CA THR A 119 7.49 31.93 -6.14
C THR A 119 7.12 30.49 -5.78
N ASP A 120 7.24 30.10 -4.50
CA ASP A 120 7.04 28.69 -4.06
C ASP A 120 5.60 28.39 -3.60
N GLN A 121 4.78 29.41 -3.38
CA GLN A 121 3.42 29.28 -2.81
C GLN A 121 2.31 29.03 -3.84
N LEU A 122 2.62 28.97 -5.15
CA LEU A 122 1.60 28.97 -6.22
C LEU A 122 1.71 27.80 -7.20
N LYS A 123 2.37 26.71 -6.83
CA LYS A 123 2.32 25.47 -7.60
C LYS A 123 1.25 24.55 -7.02
N ILE A 124 0.08 24.56 -7.65
CA ILE A 124 -0.97 23.54 -7.51
C ILE A 124 -0.46 22.23 -8.13
N SER A 125 0.62 21.71 -7.57
CA SER A 125 1.22 20.43 -7.85
C SER A 125 1.37 19.81 -6.48
N LEU A 126 0.49 18.86 -6.14
CA LEU A 126 0.65 18.02 -4.96
C LEU A 126 2.14 17.72 -4.77
N GLY A 127 2.68 18.17 -3.64
CA GLY A 127 4.13 18.19 -3.41
C GLY A 127 4.71 16.78 -3.53
N ARG A 128 5.99 16.65 -3.91
CA ARG A 128 6.66 15.33 -3.91
C ARG A 128 6.50 14.63 -2.55
N GLU A 129 6.51 15.42 -1.48
CA GLU A 129 6.29 14.95 -0.11
C GLU A 129 4.86 14.43 0.10
N GLU A 130 3.86 15.16 -0.38
CA GLU A 130 2.44 14.78 -0.25
C GLU A 130 2.15 13.49 -1.01
N TRP A 131 2.68 13.33 -2.22
CA TRP A 131 2.57 12.08 -2.97
C TRP A 131 3.18 10.90 -2.23
N CYS A 132 4.38 11.07 -1.66
CA CYS A 132 5.04 10.02 -0.90
C CYS A 132 4.19 9.61 0.31
N LYS A 133 3.69 10.59 1.07
CA LYS A 133 2.83 10.38 2.23
C LYS A 133 1.50 9.71 1.87
N ILE A 134 0.87 10.11 0.76
CA ILE A 134 -0.37 9.50 0.26
C ILE A 134 -0.13 8.04 -0.11
N LEU A 135 0.97 7.72 -0.80
CA LEU A 135 1.28 6.33 -1.18
C LEU A 135 1.54 5.44 0.04
N GLU A 136 2.25 5.95 1.04
CA GLU A 136 2.48 5.29 2.33
C GLU A 136 1.18 5.06 3.10
N GLN A 137 0.29 6.06 3.16
CA GLN A 137 -0.98 5.93 3.86
C GLN A 137 -1.94 4.98 3.13
N MET A 138 -1.93 5.02 1.80
CA MET A 138 -2.66 4.05 0.98
C MET A 138 -2.12 2.64 1.14
N LEU A 139 -0.81 2.45 1.37
CA LEU A 139 -0.22 1.14 1.67
C LEU A 139 -0.91 0.50 2.89
N LEU A 140 -0.98 1.24 4.01
CA LEU A 140 -1.63 0.76 5.24
C LEU A 140 -3.13 0.50 5.03
N LEU A 141 -3.84 1.44 4.42
CA LEU A 141 -5.27 1.30 4.13
C LEU A 141 -5.57 0.02 3.32
N ILE A 142 -4.76 -0.23 2.30
CA ILE A 142 -4.90 -1.39 1.42
C ILE A 142 -4.61 -2.69 2.14
N LEU A 143 -3.67 -2.72 3.08
CA LEU A 143 -3.40 -3.90 3.91
C LEU A 143 -4.58 -4.24 4.81
N ILE A 144 -5.21 -3.22 5.42
CA ILE A 144 -6.38 -3.39 6.28
C ILE A 144 -7.56 -3.92 5.45
N ILE A 145 -7.87 -3.28 4.32
CA ILE A 145 -8.96 -3.72 3.42
C ILE A 145 -8.66 -5.11 2.86
N GLY A 146 -7.42 -5.36 2.46
CA GLY A 146 -6.96 -6.67 2.02
C GLY A 146 -7.28 -7.73 3.05
N ARG A 147 -6.87 -7.53 4.31
CA ARG A 147 -7.12 -8.43 5.43
C ARG A 147 -8.61 -8.68 5.70
N TRP A 148 -9.49 -7.69 5.45
CA TRP A 148 -10.94 -7.84 5.60
C TRP A 148 -11.57 -8.64 4.47
N LEU A 149 -11.01 -8.51 3.28
CA LEU A 149 -11.56 -9.09 2.07
C LEU A 149 -11.19 -10.58 1.93
N LEU A 150 -10.15 -11.03 2.62
CA LEU A 150 -9.70 -12.42 2.56
C LEU A 150 -10.72 -13.38 3.21
N PRO A 151 -11.10 -14.46 2.51
CA PRO A 151 -12.12 -15.40 2.99
C PRO A 151 -11.60 -16.22 4.18
N LYS A 152 -12.25 -16.06 5.34
CA LYS A 152 -11.99 -16.83 6.56
C LYS A 152 -12.78 -18.16 6.55
N GLY A 153 -12.15 -19.25 6.98
CA GLY A 153 -12.75 -20.59 7.03
C GLY A 153 -13.88 -20.75 8.06
N GLU A 154 -14.66 -21.85 7.96
CA GLU A 154 -15.87 -22.13 8.76
C GLU A 154 -15.63 -22.09 10.27
N ILE A 155 -16.65 -21.70 11.06
CA ILE A 155 -16.61 -21.22 12.46
C ILE A 155 -17.19 -22.24 13.47
N THR A 156 -16.42 -22.67 14.46
CA THR A 156 -16.82 -23.33 15.72
C THR A 156 -16.85 -22.34 16.90
N ARG A 157 -17.29 -22.72 18.12
CA ARG A 157 -17.45 -21.78 19.26
C ARG A 157 -16.13 -21.09 19.67
N GLU A 158 -15.01 -21.76 19.48
CA GLU A 158 -13.65 -21.27 19.72
C GLU A 158 -13.27 -20.23 18.64
N GLN A 159 -13.88 -20.33 17.46
CA GLN A 159 -13.73 -19.34 16.41
C GLN A 159 -14.57 -18.09 16.65
N LEU A 160 -15.56 -18.11 17.55
CA LEU A 160 -16.29 -16.89 17.94
C LEU A 160 -15.40 -15.94 18.75
N SER A 161 -14.66 -16.47 19.73
CA SER A 161 -13.69 -15.66 20.50
C SER A 161 -12.50 -15.25 19.65
N GLN A 162 -12.00 -16.12 18.75
CA GLN A 162 -10.99 -15.74 17.76
C GLN A 162 -11.50 -14.66 16.80
N LEU A 163 -12.76 -14.74 16.38
CA LEU A 163 -13.38 -13.74 15.52
C LEU A 163 -13.47 -12.39 16.25
N LEU A 164 -13.82 -12.40 17.54
CA LEU A 164 -13.85 -11.20 18.38
C LEU A 164 -12.45 -10.59 18.56
N LEU A 165 -11.42 -11.42 18.80
CA LEU A 165 -10.03 -10.96 18.85
C LEU A 165 -9.57 -10.35 17.51
N VAL A 166 -9.99 -10.96 16.40
CA VAL A 166 -9.73 -10.41 15.06
C VAL A 166 -10.47 -9.09 14.84
N TYR A 167 -11.69 -8.92 15.35
CA TYR A 167 -12.41 -7.64 15.30
C TYR A 167 -11.70 -6.55 16.11
N ILE A 168 -11.16 -6.87 17.29
CA ILE A 168 -10.38 -5.91 18.08
C ILE A 168 -9.09 -5.52 17.35
N GLY A 169 -8.38 -6.49 16.76
CA GLY A 169 -7.21 -6.20 15.93
C GLY A 169 -7.54 -5.32 14.72
N MET A 170 -8.66 -5.58 14.05
CA MET A 170 -9.12 -4.73 12.94
C MET A 170 -9.50 -3.32 13.42
N ALA A 171 -10.13 -3.18 14.59
CA ALA A 171 -10.45 -1.88 15.19
C ALA A 171 -9.17 -1.10 15.54
N ALA A 172 -8.14 -1.78 16.07
CA ALA A 172 -6.84 -1.17 16.32
C ALA A 172 -6.18 -0.69 15.02
N ASP A 173 -6.13 -1.55 13.98
CA ASP A 173 -5.58 -1.18 12.67
C ASP A 173 -6.32 0.05 12.08
N ILE A 174 -7.65 0.16 12.27
CA ILE A 174 -8.45 1.33 11.85
C ILE A 174 -8.10 2.58 12.67
N ILE A 175 -7.96 2.47 13.99
CA ILE A 175 -7.64 3.61 14.86
C ILE A 175 -6.26 4.17 14.50
N GLU A 176 -5.27 3.29 14.30
CA GLU A 176 -3.93 3.69 13.88
C GLU A 176 -3.94 4.39 12.53
N LEU A 177 -4.75 3.92 11.58
CA LEU A 177 -4.97 4.60 10.30
C LEU A 177 -5.54 6.02 10.51
N PHE A 178 -6.56 6.18 11.37
CA PHE A 178 -7.15 7.48 11.67
C PHE A 178 -6.18 8.42 12.40
N GLU A 179 -5.36 7.89 13.31
CA GLU A 179 -4.31 8.67 13.96
C GLU A 179 -3.23 9.11 12.96
N ALA A 180 -2.81 8.23 12.05
CA ALA A 180 -1.86 8.56 10.98
C ALA A 180 -2.40 9.65 10.03
N PHE A 181 -3.70 9.64 9.73
CA PHE A 181 -4.35 10.74 9.00
C PHE A 181 -4.37 12.04 9.81
N LYS A 182 -4.74 11.97 11.10
CA LYS A 182 -4.88 13.14 11.97
C LYS A 182 -3.56 13.81 12.28
N ALA A 183 -2.50 13.03 12.55
CA ALA A 183 -1.15 13.52 12.83
C ALA A 183 -0.53 14.28 11.65
N ARG A 184 -1.12 14.20 10.45
CA ARG A 184 -0.61 14.85 9.23
C ARG A 184 -1.54 15.95 8.72
N LEU A 185 -2.71 16.16 9.33
CA LEU A 185 -3.70 17.18 8.95
C LEU A 185 -3.69 18.42 9.87
N PHE A 186 -2.83 18.46 10.88
CA PHE A 186 -2.59 19.59 11.79
C PHE A 186 -1.11 19.94 11.83
#